data_AF-A0A521HIC5-F1
#
_entry.id   AF-A0A521HIC5-F1
#
_cell.length_a   1.000
_cell.length_b   1.000
_cell.length_c   1.000
_cell.angle_alpha   90.00
_cell.angle_beta   90.00
_cell.angle_gamma   90.00
#
_symmetry.space_group_name_H-M   'P 1'
#
loop_
_entity.id
_entity.type
_entity.pdbx_description
1 polymer ?
#
loop_
_entity_poly.entity_id
_entity_poly.type
_entity_poly.pdbx_seq_one_letter_code
_entity_poly.pdbx_strand_id
1 'polypeptide(L)'
;MAGFENYQDATRDIELEIERMGVALGIDWSNEAQVRALAHEALTESTDLVRQAAADPADQQLGAKVTLFGLANLMLRTMEESANVGLETHGGPIWKTFGRALWAEAALRRTEG
;
A
#
# COMPACT_ATOMS: atom_id res chain seq x y z
N MET A 1 -16.62 -19.63 12.13
CA MET A 1 -16.00 -19.68 10.80
C MET A 1 -16.11 -18.27 10.20
N ALA A 2 -15.34 -17.30 10.73
CA ALA A 2 -15.54 -15.86 10.49
C ALA A 2 -14.25 -15.13 10.04
N GLY A 3 -13.13 -15.85 9.87
CA GLY A 3 -11.87 -15.24 9.44
C GLY A 3 -11.87 -14.86 7.97
N PHE A 4 -12.45 -15.69 7.11
CA PHE A 4 -12.33 -15.57 5.65
C PHE A 4 -13.11 -14.40 5.04
N GLU A 5 -14.35 -14.14 5.49
CA GLU A 5 -15.13 -12.96 5.07
C GLU A 5 -14.43 -11.66 5.47
N ASN A 6 -13.87 -11.60 6.68
CA ASN A 6 -13.16 -10.41 7.16
C ASN A 6 -11.95 -10.04 6.28
N TYR A 7 -11.19 -11.02 5.76
CA TYR A 7 -10.04 -10.71 4.89
C TYR A 7 -10.47 -10.17 3.54
N GLN A 8 -11.55 -10.71 2.95
CA GLN A 8 -12.04 -10.23 1.65
C GLN A 8 -12.63 -8.82 1.75
N ASP A 9 -13.42 -8.55 2.78
CA ASP A 9 -13.99 -7.23 3.03
C ASP A 9 -12.87 -6.22 3.35
N ALA A 10 -11.93 -6.57 4.23
CA ALA A 10 -10.78 -5.71 4.53
C ALA A 10 -9.92 -5.42 3.29
N THR A 11 -9.71 -6.41 2.42
CA THR A 11 -8.96 -6.24 1.17
C THR A 11 -9.64 -5.22 0.27
N ARG A 12 -10.96 -5.31 0.15
CA ARG A 12 -11.74 -4.39 -0.69
C ARG A 12 -11.74 -2.98 -0.13
N ASP A 13 -11.87 -2.81 1.18
CA ASP A 13 -11.82 -1.50 1.82
C ASP A 13 -10.44 -0.85 1.69
N ILE A 14 -9.37 -1.64 1.90
CA ILE A 14 -7.99 -1.19 1.69
C ILE A 14 -7.78 -0.78 0.23
N GLU A 15 -8.19 -1.63 -0.72
CA GLU A 15 -8.05 -1.33 -2.14
C GLU A 15 -8.77 -0.04 -2.50
N LEU A 16 -10.04 0.12 -2.09
CA LEU A 16 -10.84 1.30 -2.38
C LEU A 16 -10.22 2.60 -1.85
N GLU A 17 -9.62 2.57 -0.65
CA GLU A 17 -8.88 3.73 -0.14
C GLU A 17 -7.56 3.97 -0.89
N ILE A 18 -6.85 2.91 -1.31
CA ILE A 18 -5.68 3.04 -2.19
C ILE A 18 -6.09 3.71 -3.51
N GLU A 19 -7.23 3.33 -4.10
CA GLU A 19 -7.72 3.97 -5.33
C GLU A 19 -8.00 5.46 -5.11
N ARG A 20 -8.67 5.81 -4.00
CA ARG A 20 -8.99 7.20 -3.63
C ARG A 20 -7.73 8.04 -3.46
N MET A 21 -6.74 7.54 -2.74
CA MET A 21 -5.46 8.25 -2.57
C MET A 21 -4.70 8.33 -3.89
N GLY A 22 -4.79 7.30 -4.73
CA GLY A 22 -4.27 7.29 -6.09
C GLY A 22 -4.82 8.45 -6.93
N VAL A 23 -6.12 8.67 -6.89
CA VAL A 23 -6.77 9.81 -7.57
C VAL A 23 -6.28 11.15 -7.00
N ALA A 24 -6.22 11.29 -5.69
CA ALA A 24 -5.77 12.53 -5.04
C ALA A 24 -4.32 12.90 -5.38
N LEU A 25 -3.48 11.90 -5.61
CA LEU A 25 -2.05 12.05 -5.91
C LEU A 25 -1.74 12.03 -7.42
N GLY A 26 -2.73 11.78 -8.28
CA GLY A 26 -2.52 11.65 -9.73
C GLY A 26 -1.68 10.43 -10.12
N ILE A 27 -1.84 9.31 -9.40
CA ILE A 27 -1.11 8.07 -9.67
C ILE A 27 -1.73 7.37 -10.88
N ASP A 28 -0.90 7.06 -11.88
CA ASP A 28 -1.23 6.14 -12.96
C ASP A 28 -0.80 4.72 -12.58
N TRP A 29 -1.76 3.92 -12.14
CA TRP A 29 -1.52 2.54 -11.74
C TRP A 29 -1.07 1.62 -12.89
N SER A 30 -1.19 2.06 -14.16
CA SER A 30 -0.67 1.33 -15.31
C SER A 30 0.81 1.63 -15.59
N ASN A 31 1.35 2.70 -15.00
CA ASN A 31 2.75 3.08 -15.11
C ASN A 31 3.58 2.31 -14.06
N GLU A 32 4.13 1.17 -14.47
CA GLU A 32 4.91 0.30 -13.57
C GLU A 32 6.09 1.02 -12.89
N ALA A 33 6.75 1.95 -13.59
CA ALA A 33 7.86 2.71 -13.01
C ALA A 33 7.39 3.66 -11.91
N GLN A 34 6.26 4.34 -12.11
CA GLN A 34 5.65 5.20 -11.10
C GLN A 34 5.20 4.39 -9.88
N VAL A 35 4.51 3.27 -10.10
CA VAL A 35 4.02 2.40 -9.02
C VAL A 35 5.18 1.79 -8.23
N ARG A 36 6.29 1.46 -8.90
CA ARG A 36 7.50 0.94 -8.24
C ARG A 36 8.21 2.00 -7.40
N ALA A 37 8.37 3.22 -7.92
CA ALA A 37 8.91 4.34 -7.15
C ALA A 37 8.06 4.61 -5.90
N LEU A 38 6.74 4.62 -6.06
CA LEU A 38 5.80 4.79 -4.97
C LEU A 38 5.92 3.69 -3.89
N ALA A 39 6.07 2.43 -4.30
CA ALA A 39 6.29 1.32 -3.38
C ALA A 39 7.62 1.45 -2.62
N HIS A 40 8.68 1.89 -3.30
CA HIS A 40 9.97 2.15 -2.69
C HIS A 40 9.89 3.26 -1.63
N GLU A 41 9.23 4.37 -1.95
CA GLU A 41 8.99 5.48 -1.03
C GLU A 41 8.16 5.05 0.19
N ALA A 42 7.09 4.28 -0.03
CA ALA A 42 6.23 3.78 1.06
C ALA A 42 6.99 2.94 2.10
N LEU A 43 8.01 2.21 1.65
CA LEU A 43 8.87 1.40 2.51
C LEU A 43 9.98 2.23 3.19
N THR A 44 10.38 3.37 2.60
CA THR A 44 11.58 4.13 3.02
C THR A 44 11.28 5.40 3.80
N GLU A 45 10.24 6.14 3.45
CA GLU A 45 10.08 7.55 3.87
C GLU A 45 8.95 7.76 4.89
N SER A 46 8.42 6.71 5.50
CA SER A 46 7.16 6.80 6.28
C SER A 46 7.23 7.70 7.51
N THR A 47 8.35 7.77 8.23
CA THR A 47 8.42 8.49 9.53
C THR A 47 8.53 10.01 9.35
N ASP A 48 9.37 10.48 8.42
CA ASP A 48 9.53 11.91 8.16
C ASP A 48 8.33 12.51 7.45
N LEU A 49 7.70 11.75 6.56
CA LEU A 49 6.48 12.16 5.88
C LEU A 49 5.32 12.38 6.86
N VAL A 50 5.16 11.50 7.86
CA VAL A 50 4.15 11.64 8.92
C VAL A 50 4.37 12.90 9.73
N ARG A 51 5.63 13.20 10.09
CA ARG A 51 5.96 14.42 10.83
C ARG A 51 5.64 15.68 10.03
N GLN A 52 5.94 15.69 8.73
CA GLN A 52 5.65 16.82 7.85
C GLN A 52 4.12 17.01 7.70
N ALA A 53 3.37 15.93 7.49
CA ALA A 53 1.91 16.00 7.38
C ALA A 53 1.23 16.53 8.65
N ALA A 54 1.77 16.19 9.82
CA ALA A 54 1.29 16.70 11.09
C ALA A 54 1.61 18.19 11.29
N ALA A 55 2.72 18.67 10.72
CA ALA A 55 3.13 20.08 10.79
C ALA A 55 2.34 20.97 9.83
N ASP A 56 1.88 20.44 8.70
CA ASP A 56 1.01 21.15 7.75
C ASP A 56 -0.23 20.32 7.37
N PRO A 57 -1.28 20.33 8.21
CA PRO A 57 -2.53 19.62 7.92
C PRO A 57 -3.33 20.19 6.73
N ALA A 58 -2.96 21.37 6.22
CA ALA A 58 -3.63 21.96 5.06
C ALA A 58 -3.15 21.34 3.74
N ASP A 59 -1.94 20.75 3.73
CA ASP A 59 -1.40 20.03 2.59
C ASP A 59 -2.10 18.66 2.42
N GLN A 60 -3.16 18.67 1.61
CA GLN A 60 -3.95 17.48 1.30
C GLN A 60 -3.15 16.43 0.52
N GLN A 61 -2.14 16.82 -0.27
CA GLN A 61 -1.32 15.86 -1.01
C GLN A 61 -0.41 15.09 -0.05
N LEU A 62 0.17 15.80 0.91
CA LEU A 62 1.00 15.18 1.93
C LEU A 62 0.19 14.24 2.84
N GLY A 63 -1.02 14.65 3.23
CA GLY A 63 -1.96 13.80 3.97
C GLY A 63 -2.40 12.54 3.20
N ALA A 64 -2.68 12.68 1.90
CA ALA A 64 -3.01 11.55 1.04
C ALA A 64 -1.84 10.57 0.90
N LYS A 65 -0.60 11.08 0.78
CA LYS A 65 0.61 10.26 0.67
C LYS A 65 0.90 9.49 1.97
N VAL A 66 0.75 10.13 3.14
CA VAL A 66 0.87 9.44 4.44
C VAL A 66 -0.17 8.33 4.57
N THR A 67 -1.41 8.61 4.20
CA THR A 67 -2.51 7.61 4.25
C THR A 67 -2.21 6.42 3.34
N LEU A 68 -1.81 6.69 2.09
CA LEU A 68 -1.45 5.65 1.13
C LEU A 68 -0.29 4.78 1.60
N PHE A 69 0.73 5.37 2.23
CA PHE A 69 1.87 4.61 2.76
C PHE A 69 1.49 3.78 3.97
N GLY A 70 0.57 4.26 4.81
CA GLY A 70 -0.05 3.45 5.86
C GLY A 70 -0.79 2.23 5.30
N LEU A 71 -1.61 2.45 4.26
CA LEU A 71 -2.36 1.39 3.59
C LEU A 71 -1.43 0.38 2.90
N ALA A 72 -0.33 0.82 2.29
CA ALA A 72 0.68 -0.06 1.69
C ALA A 72 1.30 -1.02 2.71
N ASN A 73 1.61 -0.53 3.92
CA ASN A 73 2.12 -1.36 5.01
C ASN A 73 1.07 -2.35 5.52
N LEU A 74 -0.18 -1.91 5.65
CA LEU A 74 -1.29 -2.78 6.04
C LEU A 74 -1.51 -3.89 5.00
N MET A 75 -1.52 -3.52 3.72
CA MET A 75 -1.64 -4.43 2.58
C MET A 75 -0.55 -5.51 2.59
N LEU A 76 0.72 -5.15 2.77
CA LEU A 76 1.82 -6.12 2.87
C LEU A 76 1.61 -7.10 4.02
N ARG A 77 1.22 -6.62 5.20
CA ARG A 77 0.91 -7.48 6.36
C ARG A 77 -0.26 -8.42 6.08
N THR A 78 -1.34 -7.91 5.49
CA THR A 78 -2.49 -8.73 5.10
C THR A 78 -2.11 -9.82 4.10
N MET A 79 -1.22 -9.52 3.14
CA MET A 79 -0.70 -10.50 2.19
C MET A 79 0.22 -11.53 2.83
N GLU A 80 1.09 -11.13 3.76
CA GLU A 80 1.97 -12.05 4.51
C GLU A 80 1.17 -12.99 5.42
N GLU A 81 0.18 -12.46 6.13
CA GLU A 81 -0.71 -13.24 7.00
C GLU A 81 -1.58 -14.23 6.20
N SER A 82 -2.12 -13.81 5.05
CA SER A 82 -2.96 -14.67 4.22
C SER A 82 -2.17 -15.81 3.56
N ALA A 83 -0.94 -15.53 3.09
CA ALA A 83 -0.04 -16.54 2.57
C ALA A 83 0.28 -17.62 3.62
N ASN A 84 0.47 -17.22 4.89
CA ASN A 84 0.77 -18.15 5.99
C ASN A 84 -0.39 -19.10 6.33
N VAL A 85 -1.64 -18.73 6.02
CA VAL A 85 -2.82 -19.58 6.20
C VAL A 85 -3.25 -20.30 4.91
N GLY A 86 -2.43 -20.23 3.86
CA GLY A 86 -2.69 -20.87 2.57
C GLY A 86 -3.81 -20.22 1.74
N LEU A 87 -4.13 -18.95 2.02
CA LEU A 87 -5.19 -18.19 1.33
C LEU A 87 -4.55 -17.15 0.41
N GLU A 88 -4.89 -17.18 -0.88
CA GLU A 88 -4.58 -16.07 -1.76
C GLU A 88 -5.63 -14.97 -1.58
N THR A 89 -5.22 -13.82 -1.05
CA THR A 89 -6.09 -12.64 -0.96
C THR A 89 -6.37 -12.12 -2.37
N HIS A 90 -7.61 -12.27 -2.84
CA HIS A 90 -8.03 -11.82 -4.17
C HIS A 90 -8.46 -10.35 -4.17
N GLY A 91 -7.49 -9.44 -4.16
CA GLY A 91 -7.75 -8.03 -4.48
C GLY A 91 -7.90 -7.79 -5.99
N GLY A 92 -8.42 -6.63 -6.35
CA GLY A 92 -8.59 -6.14 -7.71
C GLY A 92 -7.28 -5.73 -8.40
N PRO A 93 -7.37 -5.01 -9.53
CA PRO A 93 -6.21 -4.67 -10.35
C PRO A 93 -5.17 -3.78 -9.64
N ILE A 94 -5.63 -2.83 -8.83
CA ILE A 94 -4.76 -1.90 -8.09
C ILE A 94 -4.05 -2.66 -6.98
N TRP A 95 -4.77 -3.51 -6.25
CA TRP A 95 -4.17 -4.40 -5.27
C TRP A 95 -3.08 -5.29 -5.90
N LYS A 96 -3.35 -5.92 -7.03
CA LYS A 96 -2.35 -6.80 -7.68
C LYS A 96 -1.12 -6.02 -8.15
N THR A 97 -1.33 -4.84 -8.72
CA THR A 97 -0.26 -4.03 -9.29
C THR A 97 0.63 -3.44 -8.19
N PHE A 98 0.01 -2.80 -7.20
CA PHE A 98 0.75 -2.20 -6.10
C PHE A 98 1.38 -3.26 -5.19
N GLY A 99 0.66 -4.35 -4.91
CA GLY A 99 1.16 -5.45 -4.09
C GLY A 99 2.39 -6.12 -4.70
N ARG A 100 2.41 -6.29 -6.04
CA ARG A 100 3.60 -6.80 -6.76
C ARG A 100 4.79 -5.86 -6.61
N ALA A 101 4.58 -4.56 -6.76
CA ALA A 101 5.64 -3.56 -6.59
C ALA A 101 6.19 -3.56 -5.15
N LEU A 102 5.30 -3.58 -4.15
CA LEU A 102 5.65 -3.65 -2.74
C LEU A 102 6.46 -4.90 -2.41
N TRP A 103 6.04 -6.07 -2.91
CA TRP A 103 6.78 -7.32 -2.74
C TRP A 103 8.17 -7.30 -3.38
N ALA A 104 8.29 -6.73 -4.58
CA ALA A 104 9.57 -6.61 -5.27
C ALA A 104 10.55 -5.72 -4.48
N GLU A 105 10.10 -4.56 -4.01
CA GLU A 105 10.92 -3.63 -3.22
C GLU A 105 11.24 -4.18 -1.83
N ALA A 106 10.28 -4.84 -1.16
CA ALA A 106 10.52 -5.50 0.12
C ALA A 106 11.52 -6.66 0.00
N ALA A 107 11.48 -7.42 -1.11
CA ALA A 107 12.44 -8.48 -1.37
C ALA A 107 13.85 -7.94 -1.58
N LEU A 108 14.01 -6.84 -2.35
CA LEU A 108 15.29 -6.17 -2.55
C LEU A 108 15.91 -5.71 -1.23
N ARG A 109 15.11 -5.10 -0.35
CA ARG A 109 15.55 -4.68 0.99
C ARG A 109 16.04 -5.82 1.87
N ARG A 110 15.39 -7.00 1.77
CA ARG A 110 15.84 -8.20 2.51
C ARG A 110 17.15 -8.78 1.99
N THR A 111 17.51 -8.52 0.73
CA THR A 111 18.79 -8.96 0.15
C THR A 111 19.93 -7.98 0.37
N GLU A 112 19.63 -6.72 0.70
CA GLU A 112 20.61 -5.66 0.94
C GLU A 112 20.99 -5.48 2.43
N GLY A 113 20.27 -6.13 3.35
CA GLY A 113 20.53 -6.14 4.80
C GLY A 113 21.17 -7.43 5.28
#